data_AF-G9K6I9-F1
#
_entry.id   AF-G9K6I9-F1
#
_cell.length_a   1.000
_cell.length_b   1.000
_cell.length_c   1.000
_cell.angle_alpha   90.00
_cell.angle_beta   90.00
_cell.angle_gamma   90.00
#
_symmetry.space_group_name_H-M   'P 1'
#
loop_
_entity.id
_entity.type
_entity.pdbx_description
1 polymer ?
#
loop_
_entity_poly.entity_id
_entity_poly.type
_entity_poly.pdbx_seq_one_letter_code
_entity_poly.pdbx_strand_id
1 'polypeptide(L)'
;QEYWRLVEEKDCHVAVHCGKVDTNTHGSGFPVGKSEPFSRHGWNLTVLPNNTGSILRHLGAVPGVTIPWLNIGMVFSTSCWSRDQNHLPYIDYLHTGADCIWYCIPAEEENKLEDVVHTLLQANGTPGLQMLESNVMISPEVLCKEGIKVHRTVQQSGQFVVCFPGSGSFVSKVCCGYSVSETVHFATTQWTSMGFETAKEMKRRHIAKPFSMEKLLYQIAQAEAKKENGPTLSTISALLDELRDTELRQRRQLFEAGL
;
A
#
# COMPACT_ATOMS: atom_id res chain seq x y z
N GLN A 1 -10.75 -17.70 -15.95
CA GLN A 1 -12.09 -18.29 -16.07
C GLN A 1 -12.29 -19.30 -14.94
N GLU A 2 -11.51 -20.38 -14.88
CA GLU A 2 -11.66 -21.39 -13.81
C GLU A 2 -11.59 -20.84 -12.38
N TYR A 3 -10.65 -19.92 -12.09
CA TYR A 3 -10.58 -19.26 -10.79
C TYR A 3 -11.92 -18.63 -10.35
N TRP A 4 -12.57 -17.88 -11.24
CA TRP A 4 -13.82 -17.21 -10.93
C TRP A 4 -14.99 -18.20 -10.80
N ARG A 5 -14.99 -19.26 -11.60
CA ARG A 5 -15.93 -20.39 -11.46
C ARG A 5 -15.88 -20.97 -10.04
N LEU A 6 -14.68 -21.26 -9.54
CA LEU A 6 -14.46 -21.80 -8.19
C LEU A 6 -14.94 -20.85 -7.08
N VAL A 7 -14.69 -19.55 -7.23
CA VAL A 7 -15.10 -18.53 -6.25
C VAL A 7 -16.62 -18.33 -6.22
N GLU A 8 -17.27 -18.40 -7.39
CA GLU A 8 -18.70 -18.10 -7.53
C GLU A 8 -19.61 -19.31 -7.28
N GLU A 9 -19.28 -20.49 -7.85
CA GLU A 9 -20.15 -21.67 -7.80
C GLU A 9 -20.15 -22.35 -6.43
N LYS A 10 -19.05 -22.25 -5.68
CA LYS A 10 -18.91 -22.81 -4.32
C LYS A 10 -19.26 -24.30 -4.22
N ASP A 11 -19.10 -25.02 -5.33
CA ASP A 11 -19.43 -26.44 -5.49
C ASP A 11 -18.34 -27.37 -4.95
N CYS A 12 -17.12 -26.85 -4.82
CA CYS A 12 -15.96 -27.57 -4.31
C CYS A 12 -15.07 -26.69 -3.42
N HIS A 13 -14.31 -27.34 -2.54
CA HIS A 13 -13.37 -26.68 -1.64
C HIS A 13 -11.94 -26.80 -2.17
N VAL A 14 -11.33 -25.67 -2.51
CA VAL A 14 -9.94 -25.59 -2.99
C VAL A 14 -9.11 -24.82 -1.98
N ALA A 15 -8.08 -25.48 -1.45
CA ALA A 15 -7.09 -24.85 -0.58
C ALA A 15 -5.83 -24.50 -1.39
N VAL A 16 -5.30 -23.31 -1.16
CA VAL A 16 -4.12 -22.77 -1.86
C VAL A 16 -3.14 -22.24 -0.82
N HIS A 17 -1.84 -22.41 -1.06
CA HIS A 17 -0.79 -21.88 -0.20
C HIS A 17 -0.07 -20.73 -0.87
N CYS A 18 0.24 -19.68 -0.11
CA CYS A 18 1.11 -18.59 -0.52
C CYS A 18 2.06 -18.22 0.61
N GLY A 19 3.18 -17.60 0.26
CA GLY A 19 4.20 -17.13 1.20
C GLY A 19 4.41 -15.63 1.06
N LYS A 20 4.58 -14.95 2.20
CA LYS A 20 5.00 -13.55 2.25
C LYS A 20 6.07 -13.41 3.34
N VAL A 21 7.28 -13.05 2.96
CA VAL A 21 8.44 -13.00 3.86
C VAL A 21 9.22 -11.70 3.70
N ASP A 22 9.79 -11.19 4.79
CA ASP A 22 10.57 -9.96 4.71
C ASP A 22 11.95 -10.25 4.10
N THR A 23 12.37 -9.36 3.20
CA THR A 23 13.65 -9.52 2.49
C THR A 23 14.87 -9.28 3.38
N ASN A 24 14.69 -8.71 4.57
CA ASN A 24 15.79 -8.51 5.51
C ASN A 24 16.20 -9.84 6.18
N THR A 25 15.27 -10.76 6.39
CA THR A 25 15.57 -12.11 6.94
C THR A 25 15.85 -13.14 5.86
N HIS A 26 15.12 -13.13 4.74
CA HIS A 26 15.20 -14.17 3.72
C HIS A 26 16.01 -13.78 2.47
N GLY A 27 16.47 -12.53 2.40
CA GLY A 27 17.14 -11.98 1.23
C GLY A 27 16.15 -11.46 0.18
N SER A 28 16.65 -10.57 -0.66
CA SER A 28 15.92 -10.07 -1.84
C SER A 28 16.29 -10.86 -3.09
N GLY A 29 15.36 -11.00 -4.02
CA GLY A 29 15.57 -11.45 -5.38
C GLY A 29 16.29 -10.40 -6.25
N PHE A 30 16.43 -9.17 -5.78
CA PHE A 30 17.34 -8.18 -6.38
C PHE A 30 18.77 -8.35 -5.86
N PRO A 31 19.78 -8.01 -6.69
CA PRO A 31 21.16 -7.96 -6.24
C PRO A 31 21.35 -6.92 -5.14
N VAL A 32 22.08 -7.27 -4.08
CA VAL A 32 22.36 -6.40 -2.92
C VAL A 32 23.86 -6.24 -2.65
N GLY A 33 24.69 -7.11 -3.23
CA GLY A 33 26.13 -7.04 -3.14
C GLY A 33 26.66 -5.80 -3.84
N LYS A 34 27.56 -5.05 -3.18
CA LYS A 34 28.09 -3.77 -3.70
C LYS A 34 28.76 -3.87 -5.08
N SER A 35 29.25 -5.05 -5.45
CA SER A 35 29.90 -5.35 -6.73
C SER A 35 28.95 -5.96 -7.77
N GLU A 36 27.72 -6.30 -7.40
CA GLU A 36 26.76 -6.91 -8.31
C GLU A 36 26.18 -5.86 -9.27
N PRO A 37 25.99 -6.19 -10.55
CA PRO A 37 25.25 -5.34 -11.49
C PRO A 37 23.87 -4.99 -10.93
N PHE A 38 23.42 -3.77 -11.14
CA PHE A 38 22.10 -3.28 -10.71
C PHE A 38 21.84 -3.22 -9.19
N SER A 39 22.81 -3.55 -8.34
CA SER A 39 22.68 -3.45 -6.87
C SER A 39 22.41 -2.04 -6.36
N ARG A 40 22.77 -1.02 -7.13
CA ARG A 40 22.51 0.41 -6.83
C ARG A 40 21.53 1.06 -7.79
N HIS A 41 20.88 0.28 -8.65
CA HIS A 41 20.00 0.82 -9.66
C HIS A 41 18.72 1.36 -9.00
N GLY A 42 18.21 2.50 -9.47
CA GLY A 42 17.05 3.15 -8.86
C GLY A 42 15.76 2.33 -8.91
N TRP A 43 15.68 1.34 -9.81
CA TRP A 43 14.56 0.40 -9.94
C TRP A 43 14.72 -0.88 -9.11
N ASN A 44 15.85 -1.05 -8.41
CA ASN A 44 16.02 -2.11 -7.44
C ASN A 44 15.14 -1.78 -6.22
N LEU A 45 14.21 -2.68 -5.86
CA LEU A 45 13.23 -2.40 -4.82
C LEU A 45 13.86 -2.24 -3.42
N THR A 46 15.08 -2.75 -3.21
CA THR A 46 15.85 -2.50 -1.97
C THR A 46 16.41 -1.07 -1.88
N VAL A 47 16.55 -0.39 -3.02
CA VAL A 47 17.10 0.97 -3.15
C VAL A 47 15.98 2.01 -3.33
N LEU A 48 14.89 1.63 -4.00
CA LEU A 48 13.82 2.53 -4.42
C LEU A 48 13.28 3.45 -3.31
N PRO A 49 13.00 2.99 -2.07
CA PRO A 49 12.51 3.86 -1.00
C PRO A 49 13.52 4.94 -0.58
N ASN A 50 14.81 4.71 -0.86
CA ASN A 50 15.91 5.61 -0.53
C ASN A 50 16.28 6.56 -1.68
N ASN A 51 15.61 6.47 -2.84
CA ASN A 51 15.86 7.37 -3.96
C ASN A 51 15.60 8.84 -3.58
N THR A 52 16.26 9.76 -4.27
CA THR A 52 16.12 11.22 -4.07
C THR A 52 14.71 11.74 -4.38
N GLY A 53 13.91 10.99 -5.14
CA GLY A 53 12.49 11.28 -5.34
C GLY A 53 11.59 10.81 -4.20
N SER A 54 12.06 9.90 -3.32
CA SER A 54 11.24 9.35 -2.26
C SER A 54 11.51 9.96 -0.89
N ILE A 55 10.45 10.43 -0.22
CA ILE A 55 10.51 10.93 1.16
C ILE A 55 10.63 9.80 2.20
N LEU A 56 10.37 8.54 1.81
CA LEU A 56 10.50 7.40 2.72
C LEU A 56 11.96 7.13 3.12
N ARG A 57 12.93 7.67 2.40
CA ARG A 57 14.36 7.67 2.76
C ARG A 57 14.63 8.22 4.16
N HIS A 58 13.74 9.07 4.67
CA HIS A 58 13.85 9.69 5.98
C HIS A 58 13.29 8.81 7.11
N LEU A 59 12.55 7.75 6.78
CA LEU A 59 11.87 6.88 7.74
C LEU A 59 12.80 5.85 8.40
N GLY A 60 13.87 5.47 7.71
CA GLY A 60 14.73 4.35 8.07
C GLY A 60 14.13 2.99 7.67
N ALA A 61 14.63 1.92 8.27
CA ALA A 61 14.22 0.55 7.99
C ALA A 61 12.90 0.19 8.71
N VAL A 62 11.82 0.04 7.94
CA VAL A 62 10.49 -0.34 8.41
C VAL A 62 9.99 -1.52 7.57
N PRO A 63 9.83 -2.73 8.16
CA PRO A 63 9.30 -3.90 7.48
C PRO A 63 8.00 -3.61 6.74
N GLY A 64 7.96 -3.92 5.45
CA GLY A 64 6.79 -3.72 4.62
C GLY A 64 6.51 -2.30 4.16
N VAL A 65 7.31 -1.32 4.58
CA VAL A 65 7.27 0.04 4.07
C VAL A 65 8.53 0.31 3.25
N THR A 66 9.69 0.35 3.90
CA THR A 66 10.99 0.60 3.24
C THR A 66 11.81 -0.67 3.04
N ILE A 67 11.45 -1.77 3.71
CA ILE A 67 12.00 -3.10 3.46
C ILE A 67 10.99 -3.87 2.59
N PRO A 68 11.37 -4.35 1.40
CA PRO A 68 10.47 -5.08 0.52
C PRO A 68 9.93 -6.38 1.14
N TRP A 69 8.70 -6.73 0.77
CA TRP A 69 8.13 -8.06 0.96
C TRP A 69 8.41 -8.93 -0.26
N LEU A 70 8.91 -10.15 -0.04
CA LEU A 70 8.98 -11.20 -1.05
C LEU A 70 7.70 -12.04 -0.98
N ASN A 71 6.98 -12.10 -2.10
CA ASN A 71 5.73 -12.82 -2.25
C ASN A 71 5.95 -14.05 -3.13
N ILE A 72 5.54 -15.22 -2.63
CA ILE A 72 5.63 -16.50 -3.32
C ILE A 72 4.22 -17.02 -3.53
N GLY A 73 3.81 -17.11 -4.79
CA GLY A 73 2.48 -17.60 -5.18
C GLY A 73 2.54 -18.97 -5.84
N MET A 74 1.40 -19.66 -5.82
CA MET A 74 1.08 -20.78 -6.70
C MET A 74 -0.19 -20.47 -7.49
N VAL A 75 -0.62 -21.40 -8.34
CA VAL A 75 -1.89 -21.27 -9.06
C VAL A 75 -3.03 -20.96 -8.09
N PHE A 76 -3.84 -19.95 -8.42
CA PHE A 76 -4.96 -19.42 -7.62
C PHE A 76 -4.58 -18.70 -6.32
N SER A 77 -3.29 -18.49 -6.03
CA SER A 77 -2.89 -17.62 -4.92
C SER A 77 -3.43 -16.21 -5.14
N THR A 78 -4.12 -15.68 -4.14
CA THR A 78 -4.94 -14.47 -4.26
C THR A 78 -4.52 -13.44 -3.23
N SER A 79 -4.40 -12.19 -3.66
CA SER A 79 -4.53 -11.01 -2.81
C SER A 79 -5.88 -10.39 -3.09
N CYS A 80 -6.77 -10.43 -2.10
CA CYS A 80 -8.12 -9.88 -2.20
C CYS A 80 -8.08 -8.37 -2.41
N TRP A 81 -9.25 -7.80 -2.73
CA TRP A 81 -9.41 -6.36 -2.88
C TRP A 81 -8.91 -5.62 -1.63
N SER A 82 -7.90 -4.80 -1.81
CA SER A 82 -7.28 -4.05 -0.73
C SER A 82 -6.73 -2.72 -1.23
N ARG A 83 -6.55 -1.79 -0.29
CA ARG A 83 -5.78 -0.56 -0.45
C ARG A 83 -4.71 -0.51 0.63
N ASP A 84 -3.62 0.23 0.37
CA ASP A 84 -2.62 0.45 1.43
C ASP A 84 -3.24 1.28 2.55
N GLN A 85 -3.04 0.85 3.80
CA GLN A 85 -3.64 1.50 4.95
C GLN A 85 -3.16 2.96 5.09
N ASN A 86 -1.91 3.25 4.74
CA ASN A 86 -1.34 4.60 4.80
C ASN A 86 -1.53 5.36 3.49
N HIS A 87 -2.30 4.81 2.54
CA HIS A 87 -2.46 5.33 1.18
C HIS A 87 -1.12 5.55 0.47
N LEU A 88 -0.09 4.79 0.81
CA LEU A 88 1.22 4.88 0.18
C LEU A 88 1.20 4.21 -1.19
N PRO A 89 1.78 4.84 -2.23
CA PRO A 89 2.05 4.13 -3.46
C PRO A 89 3.07 3.02 -3.24
N TYR A 90 2.86 1.93 -3.97
CA TYR A 90 3.76 0.79 -3.97
C TYR A 90 4.00 0.29 -5.37
N ILE A 91 5.06 -0.48 -5.51
CA ILE A 91 5.45 -1.11 -6.76
C ILE A 91 5.70 -2.59 -6.50
N ASP A 92 5.24 -3.43 -7.41
CA ASP A 92 5.49 -4.86 -7.42
C ASP A 92 6.32 -5.24 -8.66
N TYR A 93 7.38 -6.02 -8.46
CA TYR A 93 8.20 -6.57 -9.53
C TYR A 93 8.10 -8.10 -9.54
N LEU A 94 7.66 -8.67 -10.66
CA LEU A 94 7.60 -10.13 -10.82
C LEU A 94 8.96 -10.64 -11.31
N HIS A 95 9.72 -11.27 -10.42
CA HIS A 95 11.06 -11.78 -10.73
C HIS A 95 11.00 -12.96 -11.71
N THR A 96 10.13 -13.93 -11.41
CA THR A 96 10.05 -15.17 -12.17
C THR A 96 8.69 -15.86 -11.98
N GLY A 97 8.44 -16.86 -12.82
CA GLY A 97 7.27 -17.71 -12.75
C GLY A 97 6.17 -17.34 -13.75
N ALA A 98 4.98 -17.83 -13.46
CA ALA A 98 3.78 -17.62 -14.25
C ALA A 98 3.21 -16.21 -14.08
N ASP A 99 2.42 -15.81 -15.07
CA ASP A 99 1.75 -14.52 -15.11
C ASP A 99 0.87 -14.28 -13.87
N CYS A 100 0.80 -13.02 -13.45
CA CYS A 100 -0.13 -12.56 -12.41
C CYS A 100 -1.17 -11.63 -13.02
N ILE A 101 -2.44 -11.87 -12.72
CA ILE A 101 -3.54 -11.02 -13.15
C ILE A 101 -3.81 -9.98 -12.07
N TRP A 102 -3.82 -8.72 -12.46
CA TRP A 102 -4.13 -7.60 -11.59
C TRP A 102 -5.47 -7.00 -11.98
N TYR A 103 -6.26 -6.64 -10.97
CA TYR A 103 -7.46 -5.84 -11.13
C TYR A 103 -7.36 -4.57 -10.29
N CYS A 104 -7.92 -3.49 -10.81
CA CYS A 104 -7.90 -2.18 -10.14
C CYS A 104 -9.26 -1.50 -10.28
N ILE A 105 -9.76 -0.96 -9.17
CA ILE A 105 -10.93 -0.09 -9.12
C ILE A 105 -10.42 1.33 -8.85
N PRO A 106 -10.68 2.30 -9.75
CA PRO A 106 -10.27 3.68 -9.56
C PRO A 106 -10.91 4.33 -8.33
N ALA A 107 -10.24 5.32 -7.74
CA ALA A 107 -10.73 6.03 -6.56
C ALA A 107 -12.07 6.76 -6.78
N GLU A 108 -12.38 7.15 -8.02
CA GLU A 108 -13.65 7.80 -8.35
C GLU A 108 -14.87 6.90 -8.10
N GLU A 109 -14.67 5.58 -8.05
CA GLU A 109 -15.71 4.61 -7.79
C GLU A 109 -15.94 4.37 -6.29
N GLU A 110 -15.16 4.97 -5.38
CA GLU A 110 -15.16 4.63 -3.94
C GLU A 110 -16.56 4.70 -3.30
N ASN A 111 -17.29 5.80 -3.52
CA ASN A 111 -18.64 5.97 -2.97
C ASN A 111 -19.61 4.92 -3.52
N LYS A 112 -19.53 4.64 -4.82
CA LYS A 112 -20.39 3.65 -5.47
C LYS A 112 -20.04 2.23 -5.02
N LEU A 113 -18.75 1.96 -4.83
CA LEU A 113 -18.23 0.69 -4.36
C LEU A 113 -18.69 0.39 -2.94
N GLU A 114 -18.70 1.39 -2.04
CA GLU A 114 -19.27 1.27 -0.69
C GLU A 114 -20.72 0.76 -0.74
N ASP A 115 -21.58 1.42 -1.51
CA ASP A 115 -23.01 1.06 -1.63
C ASP A 115 -23.21 -0.34 -2.24
N VAL A 116 -22.48 -0.63 -3.32
CA VAL A 116 -22.56 -1.92 -4.03
C VAL A 116 -22.09 -3.05 -3.12
N VAL A 117 -20.94 -2.91 -2.46
CA VAL A 117 -20.39 -3.95 -1.58
C VAL A 117 -21.28 -4.14 -0.36
N HIS A 118 -21.79 -3.05 0.24
CA HIS A 118 -22.72 -3.12 1.36
C HIS A 118 -23.97 -3.95 0.99
N THR A 119 -24.51 -3.73 -0.22
CA THR A 119 -25.67 -4.46 -0.74
C THR A 119 -25.34 -5.92 -1.05
N LEU A 120 -24.26 -6.17 -1.80
CA LEU A 120 -23.87 -7.50 -2.25
C LEU A 120 -23.50 -8.43 -1.07
N LEU A 121 -22.82 -7.89 -0.07
CA LEU A 121 -22.35 -8.68 1.08
C LEU A 121 -23.34 -8.68 2.24
N GLN A 122 -24.50 -8.02 2.11
CA GLN A 122 -25.49 -7.87 3.17
C GLN A 122 -24.85 -7.42 4.47
N ALA A 123 -24.09 -6.33 4.38
CA ALA A 123 -23.27 -5.85 5.46
C ALA A 123 -24.14 -5.36 6.63
N ASN A 124 -24.42 -6.24 7.61
CA ASN A 124 -25.31 -5.97 8.74
C ASN A 124 -24.72 -4.93 9.70
N GLY A 125 -24.76 -3.65 9.33
CA GLY A 125 -24.23 -2.53 10.10
C GLY A 125 -22.71 -2.34 9.99
N THR A 126 -22.04 -3.05 9.07
CA THR A 126 -20.62 -2.84 8.75
C THR A 126 -20.51 -2.06 7.44
N PRO A 127 -19.68 -1.01 7.34
CA PRO A 127 -19.40 -0.34 6.07
C PRO A 127 -18.91 -1.34 5.00
N GLY A 128 -19.38 -1.16 3.76
CA GLY A 128 -19.08 -2.05 2.64
C GLY A 128 -17.58 -2.15 2.36
N LEU A 129 -16.87 -1.03 2.31
CA LEU A 129 -15.42 -1.01 2.08
C LEU A 129 -14.64 -1.64 3.24
N GLN A 130 -15.13 -1.55 4.47
CA GLN A 130 -14.50 -2.25 5.60
C GLN A 130 -14.61 -3.78 5.45
N MET A 131 -15.73 -4.27 4.89
CA MET A 131 -15.85 -5.69 4.56
C MET A 131 -14.91 -6.09 3.42
N LEU A 132 -14.78 -5.24 2.40
CA LEU A 132 -13.89 -5.49 1.27
C LEU A 132 -12.43 -5.63 1.75
N GLU A 133 -11.99 -4.75 2.64
CA GLU A 133 -10.68 -4.78 3.31
C GLU A 133 -10.49 -6.01 4.22
N SER A 134 -11.57 -6.74 4.56
CA SER A 134 -11.54 -7.95 5.40
C SER A 134 -11.30 -9.23 4.58
N ASN A 135 -10.49 -9.15 3.52
CA ASN A 135 -10.12 -10.24 2.62
C ASN A 135 -11.28 -10.86 1.82
N VAL A 136 -12.25 -10.05 1.41
CA VAL A 136 -13.34 -10.53 0.53
C VAL A 136 -12.95 -10.38 -0.94
N MET A 137 -13.19 -11.44 -1.72
CA MET A 137 -12.99 -11.41 -3.17
C MET A 137 -14.33 -11.39 -3.89
N ILE A 138 -14.58 -10.32 -4.65
CA ILE A 138 -15.75 -10.15 -5.51
C ILE A 138 -15.26 -10.17 -6.96
N SER A 139 -15.96 -10.87 -7.85
CA SER A 139 -15.53 -10.94 -9.24
C SER A 139 -15.64 -9.58 -9.94
N PRO A 140 -14.65 -9.20 -10.77
CA PRO A 140 -14.72 -8.01 -11.61
C PRO A 140 -15.97 -7.98 -12.48
N GLU A 141 -16.46 -9.14 -12.93
CA GLU A 141 -17.67 -9.23 -13.74
C GLU A 141 -18.93 -8.83 -12.96
N VAL A 142 -19.05 -9.24 -11.70
CA VAL A 142 -20.14 -8.79 -10.81
C VAL A 142 -20.06 -7.30 -10.57
N LEU A 143 -18.87 -6.77 -10.25
CA LEU A 143 -18.67 -5.33 -10.04
C LEU A 143 -19.03 -4.51 -11.29
N CYS A 144 -18.60 -4.96 -12.47
CA CYS A 144 -18.94 -4.32 -13.75
C CYS A 144 -20.45 -4.34 -14.04
N LYS A 145 -21.19 -5.40 -13.65
CA LYS A 145 -22.65 -5.47 -13.82
C LYS A 145 -23.39 -4.47 -12.92
N GLU A 146 -22.87 -4.22 -11.73
CA GLU A 146 -23.32 -3.13 -10.84
C GLU A 146 -22.82 -1.73 -11.32
N GLY A 147 -22.09 -1.71 -12.43
CA GLY A 147 -21.58 -0.51 -13.09
C GLY A 147 -20.35 0.10 -12.43
N ILE A 148 -19.63 -0.64 -11.60
CA ILE A 148 -18.31 -0.22 -11.09
C ILE A 148 -17.29 -0.38 -12.21
N LYS A 149 -16.46 0.64 -12.43
CA LYS A 149 -15.37 0.56 -13.39
C LYS A 149 -14.23 -0.30 -12.83
N VAL A 150 -13.92 -1.41 -13.50
CA VAL A 150 -12.78 -2.27 -13.16
C VAL A 150 -11.79 -2.34 -14.32
N HIS A 151 -10.52 -2.08 -14.02
CA HIS A 151 -9.40 -2.24 -14.95
C HIS A 151 -8.69 -3.57 -14.70
N ARG A 152 -8.09 -4.14 -15.75
CA ARG A 152 -7.34 -5.39 -15.69
C ARG A 152 -6.01 -5.27 -16.42
N THR A 153 -4.95 -5.83 -15.85
CA THR A 153 -3.69 -6.06 -16.57
C THR A 153 -3.09 -7.43 -16.24
N VAL A 154 -2.18 -7.90 -17.08
CA VAL A 154 -1.41 -9.13 -16.88
C VAL A 154 0.05 -8.74 -16.70
N GLN A 155 0.60 -9.06 -15.53
CA GLN A 155 2.00 -8.89 -15.22
C GLN A 155 2.75 -10.16 -15.58
N GLN A 156 3.72 -10.03 -16.48
CA GLN A 156 4.63 -11.09 -16.89
C GLN A 156 5.97 -10.97 -16.17
N SER A 157 6.74 -12.05 -16.16
CA SER A 157 8.09 -12.07 -15.57
C SER A 157 8.95 -10.92 -16.11
N GLY A 158 9.61 -10.19 -15.21
CA GLY A 158 10.42 -9.02 -15.53
C GLY A 158 9.65 -7.69 -15.61
N GLN A 159 8.35 -7.68 -15.33
CA GLN A 159 7.54 -6.45 -15.37
C GLN A 159 7.25 -5.87 -13.99
N PHE A 160 7.15 -4.54 -13.96
CA PHE A 160 6.68 -3.78 -12.81
C PHE A 160 5.19 -3.47 -12.93
N VAL A 161 4.47 -3.54 -11.81
CA VAL A 161 3.15 -2.95 -11.63
C VAL A 161 3.25 -1.88 -10.56
N VAL A 162 2.87 -0.65 -10.90
CA VAL A 162 2.87 0.48 -9.97
C VAL A 162 1.44 0.77 -9.56
N CYS A 163 1.20 0.75 -8.25
CA CYS A 163 -0.10 1.06 -7.67
C CYS A 163 -0.03 2.42 -6.99
N PHE A 164 -0.85 3.34 -7.45
CA PHE A 164 -1.09 4.63 -6.79
C PHE A 164 -2.45 4.54 -6.10
N PRO A 165 -2.53 4.00 -4.88
CA PRO A 165 -3.81 3.79 -4.22
C PRO A 165 -4.57 5.11 -4.02
N GLY A 166 -3.88 6.26 -3.97
CA GLY A 166 -4.53 7.54 -3.72
C GLY A 166 -5.40 7.45 -2.47
N SER A 167 -6.48 8.21 -2.39
CA SER A 167 -7.43 8.12 -1.28
C SER A 167 -8.38 6.92 -1.34
N GLY A 168 -8.43 6.14 -2.43
CA GLY A 168 -9.56 5.21 -2.62
C GLY A 168 -9.45 4.13 -3.70
N SER A 169 -8.29 3.91 -4.34
CA SER A 169 -8.17 2.85 -5.34
C SER A 169 -7.96 1.48 -4.69
N PHE A 170 -8.75 0.50 -5.11
CA PHE A 170 -8.66 -0.89 -4.65
C PHE A 170 -7.97 -1.74 -5.69
N VAL A 171 -7.11 -2.65 -5.23
CA VAL A 171 -6.33 -3.54 -6.09
C VAL A 171 -6.50 -4.98 -5.61
N SER A 172 -6.57 -5.91 -6.56
CA SER A 172 -6.49 -7.35 -6.29
C SER A 172 -5.53 -8.03 -7.27
N LYS A 173 -4.96 -9.16 -6.85
CA LYS A 173 -3.97 -9.94 -7.61
C LYS A 173 -4.31 -11.42 -7.54
N VAL A 174 -4.23 -12.11 -8.69
CA VAL A 174 -4.39 -13.58 -8.79
C VAL A 174 -3.21 -14.16 -9.55
N CYS A 175 -2.54 -15.16 -8.97
CA CYS A 175 -1.40 -15.84 -9.59
C CYS A 175 -1.88 -17.00 -10.48
N CYS A 176 -1.39 -17.08 -11.72
CA CYS A 176 -1.75 -18.15 -12.66
C CYS A 176 -0.91 -19.43 -12.50
N GLY A 177 0.06 -19.44 -11.59
CA GLY A 177 0.99 -20.54 -11.37
C GLY A 177 2.00 -20.19 -10.28
N TYR A 178 3.12 -20.91 -10.24
CA TYR A 178 4.25 -20.54 -9.39
C TYR A 178 4.73 -19.14 -9.75
N SER A 179 4.82 -18.23 -8.79
CA SER A 179 5.28 -16.86 -9.02
C SER A 179 6.14 -16.38 -7.85
N VAL A 180 7.12 -15.54 -8.15
CA VAL A 180 7.94 -14.87 -7.12
C VAL A 180 8.00 -13.38 -7.46
N SER A 181 7.41 -12.54 -6.63
CA SER A 181 7.44 -11.08 -6.79
C SER A 181 7.91 -10.38 -5.54
N GLU A 182 8.46 -9.18 -5.69
CA GLU A 182 8.76 -8.30 -4.56
C GLU A 182 7.92 -7.04 -4.60
N THR A 183 7.49 -6.58 -3.44
CA THR A 183 6.69 -5.36 -3.29
C THR A 183 7.32 -4.42 -2.28
N VAL A 184 7.41 -3.13 -2.60
CA VAL A 184 7.87 -2.09 -1.66
C VAL A 184 7.10 -0.79 -1.86
N HIS A 185 7.01 0.03 -0.80
CA HIS A 185 6.40 1.34 -0.88
C HIS A 185 7.42 2.40 -1.31
N PHE A 186 6.91 3.45 -1.93
CA PHE A 186 7.62 4.71 -2.14
C PHE A 186 6.63 5.84 -1.88
N ALA A 187 7.12 7.06 -1.72
CA ALA A 187 6.26 8.24 -1.60
C ALA A 187 7.00 9.48 -2.05
N THR A 188 6.32 10.36 -2.78
CA THR A 188 6.79 11.71 -3.08
C THR A 188 6.28 12.68 -2.02
N THR A 189 6.74 13.93 -2.06
CA THR A 189 6.26 14.99 -1.15
C THR A 189 4.76 15.25 -1.27
N GLN A 190 4.14 14.97 -2.43
CA GLN A 190 2.70 15.17 -2.62
C GLN A 190 1.84 14.25 -1.74
N TRP A 191 2.38 13.11 -1.31
CA TRP A 191 1.67 12.20 -0.42
C TRP A 191 1.52 12.76 1.00
N THR A 192 2.38 13.68 1.47
CA THR A 192 2.44 14.06 2.89
C THR A 192 1.12 14.60 3.44
N SER A 193 0.36 15.35 2.65
CA SER A 193 -0.93 15.90 3.07
C SER A 193 -1.95 14.78 3.32
N MET A 194 -2.06 13.84 2.39
CA MET A 194 -2.95 12.68 2.52
C MET A 194 -2.49 11.73 3.64
N GLY A 195 -1.19 11.48 3.73
CA GLY A 195 -0.59 10.65 4.79
C GLY A 195 -0.81 11.23 6.18
N PHE A 196 -0.78 12.56 6.33
CA PHE A 196 -1.03 13.24 7.59
C PHE A 196 -2.48 13.09 8.06
N GLU A 197 -3.45 13.29 7.17
CA GLU A 197 -4.87 13.06 7.48
C GLU A 197 -5.16 11.59 7.78
N THR A 198 -4.59 10.68 6.99
CA THR A 198 -4.71 9.23 7.23
C THR A 198 -4.15 8.86 8.61
N ALA A 199 -3.01 9.42 9.00
CA ALA A 199 -2.43 9.20 10.31
C ALA A 199 -3.29 9.73 11.46
N LYS A 200 -3.98 10.87 11.29
CA LYS A 200 -4.95 11.39 12.28
C LYS A 200 -6.13 10.44 12.42
N GLU A 201 -6.68 9.98 11.31
CA GLU A 201 -7.83 9.07 11.29
C GLU A 201 -7.49 7.72 11.95
N MET A 202 -6.33 7.14 11.62
CA MET A 202 -5.85 5.93 12.29
C MET A 202 -5.69 6.11 13.79
N LYS A 203 -5.18 7.26 14.24
CA LYS A 203 -5.05 7.58 15.67
C LYS A 203 -6.41 7.64 16.33
N ARG A 204 -7.41 8.27 15.70
CA ARG A 204 -8.79 8.35 16.18
C ARG A 204 -9.45 6.96 16.29
N ARG A 205 -9.18 6.09 15.32
CA ARG A 205 -9.71 4.71 15.26
C ARG A 205 -8.89 3.68 16.05
N HIS A 206 -7.81 4.08 16.72
CA HIS A 206 -6.91 3.19 17.46
C HIS A 206 -6.31 2.06 16.59
N ILE A 207 -6.06 2.35 15.31
CA ILE A 207 -5.41 1.43 14.38
C ILE A 207 -3.89 1.54 14.57
N ALA A 208 -3.23 0.40 14.74
CA ALA A 208 -1.78 0.34 14.86
C ALA A 208 -1.11 0.85 13.58
N LYS A 209 -0.13 1.76 13.74
CA LYS A 209 0.59 2.37 12.62
C LYS A 209 1.94 1.70 12.42
N PRO A 210 2.39 1.46 11.18
CA PRO A 210 3.73 0.93 10.92
C PRO A 210 4.83 1.95 11.24
N PHE A 211 4.50 3.25 11.25
CA PHE A 211 5.43 4.32 11.62
C PHE A 211 4.72 5.58 12.15
N SER A 212 5.49 6.51 12.73
CA SER A 212 5.01 7.84 13.15
C SER A 212 5.15 8.84 12.01
N MET A 213 4.02 9.40 11.59
CA MET A 213 3.96 10.46 10.58
C MET A 213 4.59 11.76 11.11
N GLU A 214 4.41 12.07 12.39
CA GLU A 214 5.00 13.23 13.05
C GLU A 214 6.54 13.17 13.01
N LYS A 215 7.11 12.01 13.34
CA LYS A 215 8.55 11.75 13.25
C LYS A 215 9.05 11.90 11.81
N LEU A 216 8.33 11.33 10.84
CA LEU A 216 8.69 11.42 9.43
C LEU A 216 8.73 12.88 8.94
N LEU A 217 7.69 13.67 9.22
CA LEU A 217 7.65 15.10 8.84
C LEU A 217 8.82 15.88 9.44
N TYR A 218 9.14 15.63 10.71
CA TYR A 218 10.26 16.27 11.38
C TYR A 218 11.62 15.88 10.76
N GLN A 219 11.81 14.60 10.42
CA GLN A 219 13.03 14.13 9.75
C GLN A 219 13.18 14.73 8.34
N ILE A 220 12.08 14.81 7.57
CA ILE A 220 12.06 15.50 6.27
C ILE A 220 12.49 16.95 6.47
N ALA A 221 11.86 17.68 7.40
CA ALA A 221 12.15 19.09 7.64
C ALA A 221 13.63 19.32 7.97
N GLN A 222 14.20 18.55 8.89
CA GLN A 222 15.61 18.68 9.27
C GLN A 222 16.57 18.39 8.11
N ALA A 223 16.31 17.33 7.35
CA ALA A 223 17.22 16.87 6.30
C ALA A 223 17.14 17.76 5.06
N GLU A 224 15.94 18.20 4.69
CA GLU A 224 15.70 19.02 3.49
C GLU A 224 16.02 20.51 3.75
N ALA A 225 15.93 20.99 5.00
CA ALA A 225 16.43 22.32 5.38
C ALA A 225 17.94 22.45 5.19
N LYS A 226 18.71 21.42 5.57
CA LYS A 226 20.17 21.36 5.34
C LYS A 226 20.56 21.36 3.86
N LYS A 227 19.63 20.97 2.98
CA LYS A 227 19.83 20.90 1.52
C LYS A 227 19.19 22.08 0.78
N GLU A 228 18.60 23.03 1.50
CA GLU A 228 17.90 24.19 0.94
C GLU A 228 16.80 23.81 -0.07
N ASN A 229 16.13 22.68 0.13
CA ASN A 229 15.07 22.19 -0.75
C ASN A 229 13.74 22.90 -0.47
N GLY A 230 13.66 24.16 -0.92
CA GLY A 230 12.51 25.05 -0.74
C GLY A 230 11.17 24.42 -1.12
N PRO A 231 11.00 23.77 -2.29
CA PRO A 231 9.72 23.18 -2.68
C PRO A 231 9.19 22.15 -1.68
N THR A 232 10.07 21.26 -1.19
CA THR A 232 9.68 20.23 -0.21
C THR A 232 9.28 20.86 1.12
N LEU A 233 10.06 21.83 1.59
CA LEU A 233 9.79 22.54 2.85
C LEU A 233 8.47 23.32 2.78
N SER A 234 8.20 23.99 1.66
CA SER A 234 6.93 24.68 1.42
C SER A 234 5.73 23.73 1.39
N THR A 235 5.91 22.48 0.93
CA THR A 235 4.83 21.49 0.90
C THR A 235 4.45 21.03 2.30
N ILE A 236 5.43 20.87 3.20
CA ILE A 236 5.20 20.34 4.55
C ILE A 236 5.02 21.42 5.62
N SER A 237 5.27 22.70 5.31
CA SER A 237 5.24 23.79 6.30
C SER A 237 3.89 23.89 7.02
N ALA A 238 2.79 23.87 6.26
CA ALA A 238 1.44 23.91 6.82
C ALA A 238 1.15 22.70 7.75
N LEU A 239 1.67 21.51 7.39
CA LEU A 239 1.52 20.31 8.21
C LEU A 239 2.33 20.40 9.51
N LEU A 240 3.52 21.01 9.46
CA LEU A 240 4.36 21.25 10.63
C LEU A 240 3.76 22.31 11.56
N ASP A 241 3.17 23.36 11.01
CA ASP A 241 2.45 24.37 11.78
C ASP A 241 1.26 23.75 12.52
N GLU A 242 0.45 22.94 11.83
CA GLU A 242 -0.67 22.25 12.45
C GLU A 242 -0.20 21.26 13.53
N LEU A 243 0.88 20.51 13.26
CA LEU A 243 1.47 19.59 14.22
C LEU A 243 1.93 20.34 15.48
N ARG A 244 2.67 21.45 15.32
CA ARG A 244 3.13 22.31 16.43
C ARG A 244 1.95 22.80 17.25
N ASP A 245 0.93 23.36 16.61
CA ASP A 245 -0.18 24.00 17.30
C ASP A 245 -1.04 22.95 18.04
N THR A 246 -1.18 21.75 17.46
CA THR A 246 -1.85 20.62 18.11
C THR A 246 -1.07 20.12 19.31
N GLU A 247 0.25 19.97 19.18
CA GLU A 247 1.14 19.53 20.24
C GLU A 247 1.13 20.52 21.42
N LEU A 248 1.23 21.82 21.16
CA LEU A 248 1.15 22.87 22.17
C LEU A 248 -0.22 22.94 22.86
N ARG A 249 -1.32 22.65 22.14
CA ARG A 249 -2.65 22.54 22.76
C ARG A 249 -2.72 21.33 23.68
N GLN A 250 -2.24 20.17 23.25
CA GLN A 250 -2.25 18.94 24.05
C GLN A 250 -1.37 19.08 25.31
N ARG A 251 -0.19 19.70 25.20
CA ARG A 251 0.65 20.01 26.37
C ARG A 251 -0.07 20.87 27.41
N ARG A 252 -0.78 21.92 26.96
CA ARG A 252 -1.55 22.78 27.86
C ARG A 252 -2.69 22.03 28.54
N GLN A 253 -3.42 21.19 27.82
CA GLN A 253 -4.49 20.37 28.38
C GLN A 253 -3.98 19.40 29.46
N LEU A 254 -2.81 18.78 29.24
CA LEU A 254 -2.19 17.91 30.23
C LEU A 254 -1.76 18.70 31.48
N PHE A 255 -1.15 19.87 31.30
CA PHE A 255 -0.78 20.76 32.40
C PHE A 255 -2.00 21.21 33.21
N GLU A 256 -3.09 21.60 32.56
CA GLU A 256 -4.36 21.96 33.21
C GLU A 256 -5.00 20.76 33.93
N ALA A 257 -4.77 19.53 33.46
CA ALA A 257 -5.18 18.30 34.12
C ALA A 257 -4.25 17.87 35.27
N GLY A 258 -3.18 18.62 35.54
CA GLY A 258 -2.25 18.38 36.65
C GLY A 258 -1.10 17.40 36.34
N LEU A 259 -0.82 17.14 35.06
CA LEU A 259 0.34 16.36 34.58
C LEU A 259 1.52 17.25 34.16
#